data_AF-A0A6G3MG58-F1
#
_entry.id   AF-A0A6G3MG58-F1
#
_cell.length_a   1.000
_cell.length_b   1.000
_cell.length_c   1.000
_cell.angle_alpha   90.00
_cell.angle_beta   90.00
_cell.angle_gamma   90.00
#
_symmetry.space_group_name_H-M   'P 1'
#
loop_
_entity.id
_entity.type
_entity.pdbx_description
1 polymer ?
#
loop_
_entity_poly.entity_id
_entity_poly.type
_entity_poly.pdbx_seq_one_letter_code
_entity_poly.pdbx_strand_id
1 'polypeptide(L)'
;MIRVEKEPGIYVEQKKSKIISVLFSYILLLGLLSFIIFGVSLTIICEKHYLHGLFQFTDPWDIAWILFCAGVVCLTGFIIGVLFYNSSNPIYLIVYCVCLVLAMVLLIATLWTSAVFYQKFPSRLHDDFLRVIHTYRVPRFGSSRRVVDDIQTSLQCCGLNNHTDWLSTAFYLTINQWPDSCCLFRFKQVYCGDVFSLIYQYKGCSEELYNDVKTVTRALIGTSAAGAIIVLLGWFLLIALFNKSKKKIF
;
A
#
# COMPACT_ATOMS: atom_id res chain seq x y z
N MET A 1 -43.13 -46.22 -9.73
CA MET A 1 -42.40 -44.96 -9.45
C MET A 1 -42.11 -44.92 -7.96
N ILE A 2 -40.92 -45.37 -7.53
CA ILE A 2 -40.53 -45.32 -6.12
C ILE A 2 -40.07 -43.90 -5.84
N ARG A 3 -40.90 -43.12 -5.13
CA ARG A 3 -40.51 -41.83 -4.58
C ARG A 3 -39.60 -42.12 -3.39
N VAL A 4 -38.30 -42.07 -3.62
CA VAL A 4 -37.30 -42.10 -2.53
C VAL A 4 -37.46 -40.79 -1.75
N GLU A 5 -38.22 -40.84 -0.66
CA GLU A 5 -38.19 -39.82 0.39
C GLU A 5 -36.78 -39.78 0.97
N LYS A 6 -35.97 -38.83 0.50
CA LYS A 6 -34.70 -38.53 1.14
C LYS A 6 -35.01 -38.05 2.56
N GLU A 7 -34.59 -38.82 3.56
CA GLU A 7 -34.75 -38.46 4.97
C GLU A 7 -34.25 -37.02 5.22
N PRO A 8 -35.01 -36.22 5.99
CA PRO A 8 -34.68 -34.81 6.24
C PRO A 8 -33.28 -34.62 6.85
N GLY A 9 -32.79 -35.59 7.64
CA GLY A 9 -31.43 -35.56 8.21
C GLY A 9 -30.30 -35.60 7.17
N ILE A 10 -30.38 -36.48 6.18
CA ILE A 10 -29.36 -36.61 5.12
C ILE A 10 -29.36 -35.35 4.22
N TYR A 11 -30.54 -34.77 3.98
CA TYR A 11 -30.66 -33.54 3.18
C TYR A 11 -30.07 -32.31 3.88
N VAL A 12 -30.21 -32.23 5.21
CA VAL A 12 -29.64 -31.16 6.04
C VAL A 12 -28.11 -31.28 6.13
N GLU A 13 -27.58 -32.47 6.34
CA GLU A 13 -26.13 -32.75 6.38
C GLU A 13 -25.43 -32.42 5.04
N GLN A 14 -26.01 -32.82 3.90
CA GLN A 14 -25.45 -32.47 2.59
C GLN A 14 -25.48 -30.97 2.27
N LYS A 15 -26.49 -30.24 2.78
CA LYS A 15 -26.59 -28.78 2.62
C LYS A 15 -25.55 -28.07 3.48
N LYS A 16 -25.35 -28.53 4.72
CA LYS A 16 -24.35 -28.04 5.66
C LYS A 16 -22.93 -28.20 5.08
N SER A 17 -22.62 -29.39 4.54
CA SER A 17 -21.33 -29.69 3.90
C SER A 17 -21.00 -28.76 2.71
N LYS A 18 -21.96 -28.48 1.83
CA LYS A 18 -21.75 -27.58 0.68
C LYS A 18 -21.54 -26.11 1.09
N ILE A 19 -22.27 -25.65 2.10
CA ILE A 19 -22.13 -24.28 2.63
C ILE A 19 -20.74 -24.10 3.23
N ILE A 20 -20.30 -25.06 4.04
CA ILE A 20 -18.99 -25.03 4.70
C ILE A 20 -17.85 -24.97 3.69
N SER A 21 -17.92 -25.78 2.62
CA SER A 21 -16.88 -25.80 1.57
C SER A 21 -16.76 -24.47 0.82
N VAL A 22 -17.88 -23.79 0.52
CA VAL A 22 -17.88 -22.49 -0.14
C VAL A 22 -17.39 -21.37 0.77
N LEU A 23 -17.71 -21.43 2.07
CA LEU A 23 -17.20 -20.46 3.04
C LEU A 23 -15.70 -20.60 3.23
N PHE A 24 -15.20 -21.84 3.32
CA PHE A 24 -13.77 -22.12 3.50
C PHE A 24 -12.94 -21.66 2.30
N SER A 25 -13.36 -21.94 1.07
CA SER A 25 -12.63 -21.49 -0.13
C SER A 25 -12.55 -19.95 -0.22
N TYR A 26 -13.59 -19.28 0.23
CA TYR A 26 -13.65 -17.82 0.25
C TYR A 26 -12.81 -17.21 1.39
N ILE A 27 -12.80 -17.83 2.57
CA ILE A 27 -11.89 -17.44 3.67
C ILE A 27 -10.43 -17.53 3.22
N LEU A 28 -10.04 -18.60 2.51
CA LEU A 28 -8.70 -18.74 1.94
C LEU A 28 -8.36 -17.62 0.96
N LEU A 29 -9.30 -17.22 0.10
CA LEU A 29 -9.11 -16.14 -0.86
C LEU A 29 -8.86 -14.78 -0.16
N LEU A 30 -9.64 -14.47 0.89
CA LEU A 30 -9.44 -13.26 1.70
C LEU A 30 -8.12 -13.28 2.47
N GLY A 31 -7.69 -14.44 2.97
CA GLY A 31 -6.38 -14.61 3.60
C GLY A 31 -5.24 -14.23 2.67
N LEU A 32 -5.24 -14.78 1.45
CA LEU A 32 -4.20 -14.49 0.44
C LEU A 32 -4.13 -12.99 0.10
N LEU A 33 -5.29 -12.33 -0.08
CA LEU A 33 -5.34 -10.89 -0.31
C LEU A 33 -4.81 -10.08 0.88
N SER A 34 -5.13 -10.50 2.11
CA SER A 34 -4.66 -9.85 3.32
C SER A 34 -3.14 -9.93 3.46
N PHE A 35 -2.53 -11.09 3.11
CA PHE A 35 -1.08 -11.26 3.08
C PHE A 35 -0.41 -10.37 2.01
N ILE A 36 -1.03 -10.21 0.84
CA ILE A 36 -0.52 -9.31 -0.22
C ILE A 36 -0.58 -7.85 0.25
N ILE A 37 -1.70 -7.41 0.81
CA ILE A 37 -1.87 -6.03 1.31
C ILE A 37 -0.89 -5.76 2.46
N PHE A 38 -0.74 -6.70 3.39
CA PHE A 38 0.21 -6.59 4.50
C PHE A 38 1.66 -6.55 4.01
N GLY A 39 2.03 -7.44 3.09
CA GLY A 39 3.37 -7.47 2.50
C GLY A 39 3.72 -6.18 1.74
N VAL A 40 2.80 -5.66 0.92
CA VAL A 40 2.96 -4.38 0.22
C VAL A 40 3.05 -3.21 1.20
N SER A 41 2.26 -3.23 2.27
CA SER A 41 2.33 -2.19 3.31
C SER A 41 3.69 -2.21 4.01
N LEU A 42 4.21 -3.39 4.33
CA LEU A 42 5.53 -3.55 4.93
C LEU A 42 6.67 -3.13 3.99
N THR A 43 6.60 -3.42 2.69
CA THR A 43 7.66 -2.98 1.76
C THR A 43 7.69 -1.47 1.61
N ILE A 44 6.53 -0.81 1.60
CA ILE A 44 6.45 0.66 1.59
C ILE A 44 7.05 1.27 2.87
N ILE A 45 6.75 0.68 4.03
CA ILE A 45 7.25 1.14 5.33
C ILE A 45 8.75 0.90 5.48
N CYS A 46 9.25 -0.27 5.05
CA CYS A 46 10.62 -0.69 5.31
C CYS A 46 11.62 -0.26 4.23
N GLU A 47 11.24 -0.25 2.95
CA GLU A 47 12.21 -0.15 1.84
C GLU A 47 12.35 1.28 1.30
N LYS A 48 11.32 2.12 1.43
CA LYS A 48 11.33 3.50 0.90
C LYS A 48 11.41 4.56 2.00
N HIS A 49 12.39 4.40 2.91
CA HIS A 49 12.69 5.32 4.02
C HIS A 49 12.87 6.80 3.57
N TYR A 50 13.29 7.02 2.32
CA TYR A 50 13.44 8.36 1.78
C TYR A 50 12.10 9.06 1.44
N LEU A 51 11.07 8.32 1.00
CA LEU A 51 9.73 8.89 0.77
C LEU A 51 9.14 9.40 2.09
N HIS A 52 9.37 8.64 3.16
CA HIS A 52 8.96 9.01 4.50
C HIS A 52 9.57 10.35 4.93
N GLY A 53 10.88 10.56 4.72
CA GLY A 53 11.51 11.84 5.05
C GLY A 53 11.16 12.99 4.10
N LEU A 54 10.81 12.68 2.84
CA LEU A 54 10.35 13.69 1.88
C LEU A 54 8.96 14.24 2.24
N PHE A 55 8.04 13.36 2.65
CA PHE A 55 6.67 13.75 2.99
C PHE A 55 6.46 14.08 4.47
N GLN A 56 7.51 14.15 5.30
CA GLN A 56 7.41 14.69 6.67
C GLN A 56 6.84 16.12 6.69
N PHE A 57 6.93 16.86 5.58
CA PHE A 57 6.42 18.21 5.46
C PHE A 57 4.92 18.28 5.11
N THR A 58 4.30 17.13 4.79
CA THR A 58 2.93 17.07 4.26
C THR A 58 2.21 15.78 4.66
N ASP A 59 2.01 15.58 5.97
CA ASP A 59 1.34 14.45 6.65
C ASP A 59 0.63 13.40 5.74
N PRO A 60 1.32 12.33 5.30
CA PRO A 60 0.72 11.13 4.71
C PRO A 60 0.89 9.90 5.61
N TRP A 61 1.40 10.08 6.82
CA TRP A 61 1.60 9.02 7.82
C TRP A 61 0.31 8.29 8.15
N ASP A 62 -0.80 9.00 8.15
CA ASP A 62 -2.13 8.44 8.40
C ASP A 62 -2.48 7.35 7.38
N ILE A 63 -2.05 7.49 6.13
CA ILE A 63 -2.39 6.56 5.05
C ILE A 63 -1.70 5.21 5.28
N ALA A 64 -0.40 5.22 5.59
CA ALA A 64 0.36 3.99 5.84
C ALA A 64 -0.15 3.24 7.08
N TRP A 65 -0.46 3.95 8.16
CA TRP A 65 -1.01 3.35 9.37
C TRP A 65 -2.43 2.80 9.18
N ILE A 66 -3.29 3.50 8.44
CA ILE A 66 -4.63 2.99 8.10
C ILE A 66 -4.53 1.68 7.30
N LEU A 67 -3.62 1.61 6.33
CA LEU A 67 -3.36 0.41 5.53
C LEU A 67 -2.79 -0.75 6.36
N PHE A 68 -1.85 -0.45 7.25
CA PHE A 68 -1.30 -1.45 8.18
C PHE A 68 -2.38 -2.01 9.10
N CYS A 69 -3.16 -1.14 9.75
CA CYS A 69 -4.28 -1.52 10.61
C CYS A 69 -5.33 -2.34 9.83
N ALA A 70 -5.63 -1.94 8.58
CA ALA A 70 -6.54 -2.68 7.73
C ALA A 70 -6.04 -4.10 7.44
N GLY A 71 -4.76 -4.25 7.12
CA GLY A 71 -4.12 -5.55 6.91
C GLY A 71 -4.21 -6.46 8.13
N VAL A 72 -3.97 -5.93 9.33
CA VAL A 72 -4.06 -6.66 10.60
C VAL A 72 -5.51 -7.12 10.87
N VAL A 73 -6.49 -6.24 10.70
CA VAL A 73 -7.91 -6.59 10.91
C VAL A 73 -8.36 -7.68 9.94
N CYS A 74 -8.00 -7.58 8.66
CA CYS A 74 -8.35 -8.61 7.68
C CYS A 74 -7.65 -9.95 7.99
N LEU A 75 -6.39 -9.93 8.43
CA LEU A 75 -5.63 -11.12 8.80
C LEU A 75 -6.22 -11.82 10.04
N THR A 76 -6.62 -11.06 11.06
CA THR A 76 -7.27 -11.62 12.26
C THR A 76 -8.63 -12.24 11.91
N GLY A 77 -9.42 -11.58 11.05
CA GLY A 77 -10.67 -12.14 10.52
C GLY A 77 -10.45 -13.44 9.74
N PHE A 78 -9.38 -13.52 8.95
CA PHE A 78 -8.98 -14.74 8.25
C PHE A 78 -8.66 -15.87 9.23
N ILE A 79 -7.83 -15.61 10.25
CA ILE A 79 -7.45 -16.63 11.26
C ILE A 79 -8.69 -17.14 12.00
N ILE A 80 -9.57 -16.25 12.43
CA ILE A 80 -10.84 -16.64 13.08
C ILE A 80 -11.69 -17.49 12.14
N GLY A 81 -11.78 -17.10 10.86
CA GLY A 81 -12.48 -17.87 9.84
C GLY A 81 -11.95 -19.30 9.71
N VAL A 82 -10.62 -19.47 9.66
CA VAL A 82 -9.97 -20.79 9.57
C VAL A 82 -10.16 -21.61 10.85
N LEU A 83 -10.01 -21.01 12.02
CA LEU A 83 -10.09 -21.74 13.30
C LEU A 83 -11.51 -22.24 13.59
N PHE A 84 -12.53 -21.48 13.21
CA PHE A 84 -13.91 -21.75 13.64
C PHE A 84 -14.83 -22.19 12.49
N TYR A 85 -14.29 -22.52 11.31
CA TYR A 85 -15.08 -22.90 10.13
C TYR A 85 -15.97 -24.15 10.34
N ASN A 86 -15.54 -25.10 11.17
CA ASN A 86 -16.30 -26.31 11.53
C ASN A 86 -17.19 -26.13 12.76
N SER A 87 -17.20 -24.94 13.37
CA SER A 87 -17.98 -24.73 14.58
C SER A 87 -19.47 -24.65 14.24
N SER A 88 -20.31 -25.36 15.00
CA SER A 88 -21.76 -25.31 14.83
C SER A 88 -22.42 -24.08 15.48
N ASN A 89 -21.64 -23.21 16.14
CA ASN A 89 -22.18 -22.05 16.83
C ASN A 89 -22.47 -20.89 15.86
N PRO A 90 -23.67 -20.29 15.90
CA PRO A 90 -24.05 -19.21 14.98
C PRO A 90 -23.28 -17.90 15.20
N ILE A 91 -22.65 -17.72 16.37
CA ILE A 91 -21.85 -16.54 16.73
C ILE A 91 -20.70 -16.34 15.75
N TYR A 92 -20.02 -17.41 15.31
CA TYR A 92 -18.89 -17.31 14.39
C TYR A 92 -19.28 -16.77 13.02
N LEU A 93 -20.50 -17.08 12.58
CA LEU A 93 -21.06 -16.55 11.33
C LEU A 93 -21.37 -15.06 11.45
N ILE A 94 -21.82 -14.59 12.62
CA ILE A 94 -22.04 -13.16 12.90
C ILE A 94 -20.71 -12.41 12.92
N VAL A 95 -19.71 -12.92 13.66
CA VAL A 95 -18.36 -12.34 13.71
C VAL A 95 -17.77 -12.24 12.32
N TYR A 96 -17.90 -13.29 11.52
CA TYR A 96 -17.45 -13.30 10.14
C TYR A 96 -18.15 -12.23 9.27
N CYS A 97 -19.47 -12.09 9.38
CA CYS A 97 -20.22 -11.02 8.69
C CYS A 97 -19.72 -9.62 9.10
N VAL A 98 -19.45 -9.40 10.40
CA VAL A 98 -18.90 -8.12 10.90
C VAL A 98 -17.51 -7.88 10.32
N CYS A 99 -16.63 -8.88 10.31
CA CYS A 99 -15.30 -8.78 9.70
C CYS A 99 -15.37 -8.43 8.21
N LEU A 100 -16.32 -9.00 7.45
CA LEU A 100 -16.50 -8.66 6.03
C LEU A 100 -16.94 -7.21 5.82
N VAL A 101 -17.85 -6.71 6.65
CA VAL A 101 -18.29 -5.31 6.58
C VAL A 101 -17.14 -4.37 6.93
N LEU A 102 -16.38 -4.68 7.99
CA LEU A 102 -15.18 -3.91 8.35
C LEU A 102 -14.13 -3.92 7.23
N ALA A 103 -13.85 -5.08 6.65
CA ALA A 103 -12.94 -5.20 5.52
C ALA A 103 -13.41 -4.37 4.32
N MET A 104 -14.72 -4.36 4.03
CA MET A 104 -15.29 -3.54 2.96
C MET A 104 -15.08 -2.04 3.21
N VAL A 105 -15.37 -1.56 4.43
CA VAL A 105 -15.15 -0.15 4.80
C VAL A 105 -13.69 0.23 4.64
N LEU A 106 -12.78 -0.62 5.13
CA LEU A 106 -11.34 -0.40 5.01
C LEU A 106 -10.88 -0.37 3.56
N LEU A 107 -11.30 -1.31 2.72
CA LEU A 107 -10.95 -1.36 1.29
C LEU A 107 -11.48 -0.14 0.51
N ILE A 108 -12.67 0.35 0.85
CA ILE A 108 -13.21 1.58 0.25
C ILE A 108 -12.41 2.79 0.72
N ALA A 109 -12.05 2.86 1.99
CA ALA A 109 -11.21 3.93 2.53
C ALA A 109 -9.84 3.95 1.85
N THR A 110 -9.17 2.78 1.69
CA THR A 110 -7.88 2.69 1.00
C THR A 110 -8.00 3.04 -0.48
N LEU A 111 -9.08 2.64 -1.14
CA LEU A 111 -9.33 3.00 -2.54
C LEU A 111 -9.50 4.52 -2.71
N TRP A 112 -10.29 5.16 -1.84
CA TRP A 112 -10.50 6.60 -1.86
C TRP A 112 -9.21 7.37 -1.58
N THR A 113 -8.48 7.01 -0.52
CA THR A 113 -7.25 7.70 -0.14
C THR A 113 -6.17 7.53 -1.20
N SER A 114 -5.97 6.32 -1.74
CA SER A 114 -5.00 6.08 -2.82
C SER A 114 -5.36 6.82 -4.11
N ALA A 115 -6.64 6.93 -4.46
CA ALA A 115 -7.08 7.71 -5.61
C ALA A 115 -6.85 9.23 -5.43
N VAL A 116 -7.20 9.78 -4.26
CA VAL A 116 -6.95 11.19 -3.94
C VAL A 116 -5.45 11.49 -3.91
N PHE A 117 -4.67 10.59 -3.32
CA PHE A 117 -3.21 10.69 -3.29
C PHE A 117 -2.65 10.69 -4.71
N TYR A 118 -3.03 9.74 -5.56
CA TYR A 118 -2.61 9.67 -6.96
C TYR A 118 -2.83 10.98 -7.72
N GLN A 119 -3.99 11.64 -7.50
CA GLN A 119 -4.32 12.89 -8.18
C GLN A 119 -3.49 14.09 -7.67
N LYS A 120 -3.29 14.18 -6.35
CA LYS A 120 -2.58 15.32 -5.74
C LYS A 120 -1.06 15.16 -5.73
N PHE A 121 -0.58 13.94 -5.94
CA PHE A 121 0.82 13.58 -5.79
C PHE A 121 1.77 14.39 -6.69
N PRO A 122 1.54 14.59 -8.00
CA PRO A 122 2.51 15.30 -8.86
C PRO A 122 2.81 16.72 -8.39
N SER A 123 1.78 17.47 -8.01
CA SER A 123 1.94 18.85 -7.50
C SER A 123 2.65 18.86 -6.15
N ARG A 124 2.25 17.98 -5.22
CA ARG A 124 2.87 17.90 -3.89
C ARG A 124 4.33 17.48 -3.96
N LEU A 125 4.64 16.50 -4.82
CA LEU A 125 6.00 16.02 -5.02
C LEU A 125 6.93 17.16 -5.41
N HIS A 126 6.49 18.00 -6.35
CA HIS A 126 7.26 19.13 -6.84
C HIS A 126 7.54 20.13 -5.72
N ASP A 127 6.50 20.59 -5.02
CA ASP A 127 6.61 21.61 -3.98
C ASP A 127 7.42 21.12 -2.76
N ASP A 128 7.19 19.88 -2.34
CA ASP A 128 7.87 19.29 -1.18
C ASP A 128 9.34 19.03 -1.47
N PHE A 129 9.66 18.43 -2.63
CA PHE A 129 11.06 18.17 -2.97
C PHE A 129 11.86 19.46 -3.20
N LEU A 130 11.25 20.47 -3.82
CA LEU A 130 11.87 21.79 -3.97
C LEU A 130 12.14 22.44 -2.60
N ARG A 131 11.18 22.37 -1.66
CA ARG A 131 11.36 22.85 -0.29
C ARG A 131 12.49 22.12 0.44
N VAL A 132 12.57 20.79 0.30
CA VAL A 132 13.64 19.99 0.93
C VAL A 132 15.01 20.34 0.33
N ILE A 133 15.10 20.55 -0.99
CA ILE A 133 16.33 21.02 -1.64
C ILE A 133 16.74 22.41 -1.14
N HIS A 134 15.82 23.37 -1.01
CA HIS A 134 16.15 24.71 -0.50
C HIS A 134 16.52 24.73 0.98
N THR A 135 16.03 23.78 1.77
CA THR A 135 16.40 23.61 3.19
C THR A 135 17.66 22.75 3.37
N TYR A 136 18.28 22.30 2.29
CA TYR A 136 19.56 21.62 2.31
C TYR A 136 20.64 22.57 2.87
N ARG A 137 21.04 22.33 4.12
CA ARG A 137 22.00 23.17 4.87
C ARG A 137 23.15 22.35 5.44
N VAL A 138 24.22 23.05 5.78
CA VAL A 138 25.32 22.57 6.63
C VAL A 138 24.94 22.91 8.08
N PRO A 139 25.01 22.00 9.07
CA PRO A 139 25.89 20.83 9.17
C PRO A 139 25.29 19.50 8.69
N ARG A 140 26.17 18.48 8.56
CA ARG A 140 25.93 17.10 8.05
C ARG A 140 24.79 16.30 8.72
N PHE A 141 24.08 16.85 9.71
CA PHE A 141 23.11 16.14 10.54
C PHE A 141 21.65 16.62 10.38
N GLY A 142 21.34 17.43 9.37
CA GLY A 142 19.96 17.84 9.08
C GLY A 142 19.13 16.71 8.45
N SER A 143 17.87 16.55 8.87
CA SER A 143 16.93 15.57 8.30
C SER A 143 16.74 15.77 6.79
N SER A 144 16.62 17.02 6.32
CA SER A 144 16.48 17.35 4.90
C SER A 144 17.66 16.89 4.05
N ARG A 145 18.90 16.97 4.58
CA ARG A 145 20.09 16.52 3.85
C ARG A 145 20.09 15.03 3.62
N ARG A 146 19.81 14.24 4.65
CA ARG A 146 19.74 12.77 4.53
C ARG A 146 18.71 12.35 3.50
N VAL A 147 17.54 12.99 3.51
CA VAL A 147 16.46 12.69 2.57
C VAL A 147 16.88 12.94 1.12
N VAL A 148 17.49 14.10 0.84
CA VAL A 148 17.96 14.43 -0.51
C VAL A 148 19.10 13.52 -0.94
N ASP A 149 20.07 13.28 -0.05
CA ASP A 149 21.23 12.43 -0.33
C ASP A 149 20.80 10.97 -0.61
N ASP A 150 19.81 10.45 0.14
CA ASP A 150 19.22 9.12 -0.05
C ASP A 150 18.47 9.05 -1.39
N ILE A 151 17.60 10.02 -1.70
CA ILE A 151 16.84 10.05 -2.97
C ILE A 151 17.79 10.06 -4.17
N GLN A 152 18.75 10.97 -4.17
CA GLN A 152 19.68 11.14 -5.28
C GLN A 152 20.59 9.91 -5.45
N THR A 153 21.07 9.33 -4.34
CA THR A 153 21.90 8.12 -4.39
C THR A 153 21.09 6.89 -4.83
N SER A 154 19.86 6.70 -4.32
CA SER A 154 19.03 5.53 -4.62
C SER A 154 18.48 5.57 -6.05
N LEU A 155 18.06 6.73 -6.54
CA LEU A 155 17.46 6.88 -7.87
C LEU A 155 18.47 7.27 -8.94
N GLN A 156 19.73 7.50 -8.57
CA GLN A 156 20.78 7.95 -9.48
C GLN A 156 20.34 9.19 -10.29
N CYS A 157 19.82 10.19 -9.58
CA CYS A 157 19.36 11.46 -10.12
C CYS A 157 19.94 12.68 -9.35
N CYS A 158 19.84 13.87 -9.93
CA CYS A 158 20.25 15.11 -9.28
C CYS A 158 19.31 16.29 -9.54
N GLY A 159 18.97 16.98 -8.45
CA GLY A 159 17.96 18.04 -8.46
C GLY A 159 16.54 17.50 -8.71
N LEU A 160 15.57 18.39 -8.77
CA LEU A 160 14.18 18.02 -9.03
C LEU A 160 14.00 17.68 -10.51
N ASN A 161 14.35 18.62 -11.37
CA ASN A 161 14.32 18.51 -12.82
C ASN A 161 15.72 18.29 -13.38
N ASN A 162 16.72 18.95 -12.79
CA ASN A 162 18.11 18.81 -13.20
C ASN A 162 19.08 19.38 -12.14
N HIS A 163 20.39 19.13 -12.31
CA HIS A 163 21.47 19.66 -11.47
C HIS A 163 21.46 21.20 -11.33
N THR A 164 20.87 21.94 -12.27
CA THR A 164 20.75 23.41 -12.22
C THR A 164 19.85 23.89 -11.08
N ASP A 165 18.97 23.04 -10.55
CA ASP A 165 18.11 23.39 -9.41
C ASP A 165 18.94 23.73 -8.15
N TRP A 166 20.19 23.26 -8.10
CA TRP A 166 21.11 23.59 -7.01
C TRP A 166 21.61 25.03 -7.06
N LEU A 167 21.65 25.68 -8.23
CA LEU A 167 22.27 27.00 -8.42
C LEU A 167 21.62 28.10 -7.56
N SER A 168 20.33 27.95 -7.24
CA SER A 168 19.57 28.90 -6.41
C SER A 168 19.54 28.53 -4.92
N THR A 169 20.20 27.43 -4.52
CA THR A 169 20.21 26.98 -3.13
C THR A 169 21.31 27.66 -2.32
N ALA A 170 21.05 27.89 -1.03
CA ALA A 170 22.05 28.43 -0.11
C ALA A 170 23.31 27.55 -0.04
N PHE A 171 23.18 26.23 -0.23
CA PHE A 171 24.29 25.28 -0.26
C PHE A 171 25.26 25.59 -1.40
N TYR A 172 24.76 25.67 -2.64
CA TYR A 172 25.57 25.96 -3.80
C TYR A 172 26.16 27.37 -3.73
N LEU A 173 25.39 28.36 -3.29
CA LEU A 173 25.88 29.74 -3.15
C LEU A 173 26.99 29.88 -2.10
N THR A 174 27.05 28.99 -1.11
CA THR A 174 28.07 29.03 -0.05
C THR A 174 29.31 28.21 -0.40
N ILE A 175 29.13 27.01 -0.95
CA ILE A 175 30.22 26.04 -1.16
C ILE A 175 30.70 26.05 -2.61
N ASN A 176 29.89 26.56 -3.54
CA ASN A 176 30.12 26.55 -4.98
C ASN A 176 30.33 25.13 -5.56
N GLN A 177 29.60 24.16 -5.00
CA GLN A 177 29.68 22.74 -5.37
C GLN A 177 28.29 22.10 -5.35
N TRP A 178 28.12 21.03 -6.14
CA TRP A 178 26.96 20.14 -6.04
C TRP A 178 27.12 19.17 -4.86
N PRO A 179 26.02 18.64 -4.30
CA PRO A 179 26.09 17.62 -3.25
C PRO A 179 26.79 16.33 -3.70
N ASP A 180 27.47 15.65 -2.78
CA ASP A 180 28.14 14.36 -3.01
C ASP A 180 27.20 13.25 -3.54
N SER A 181 25.89 13.38 -3.30
CA SER A 181 24.85 12.46 -3.78
C SER A 181 24.47 12.66 -5.25
N CYS A 182 24.75 13.83 -5.83
CA CYS A 182 24.51 14.18 -7.23
C CYS A 182 25.57 13.57 -8.18
N CYS A 183 26.67 13.07 -7.61
CA CYS A 183 27.86 12.68 -8.33
C CYS A 183 27.71 11.30 -8.95
N LEU A 184 28.29 11.11 -10.13
CA LEU A 184 28.38 9.76 -10.71
C LEU A 184 29.15 8.83 -9.77
N PHE A 185 28.59 7.66 -9.48
CA PHE A 185 29.08 6.72 -8.47
C PHE A 185 30.60 6.41 -8.58
N ARG A 186 31.14 6.40 -9.80
CA ARG A 186 32.57 6.17 -10.09
C ARG A 186 33.51 7.26 -9.56
N PHE A 187 33.00 8.44 -9.19
CA PHE A 187 33.79 9.62 -8.87
C PHE A 187 33.45 10.25 -7.51
N LYS A 188 32.68 9.54 -6.68
CA LYS A 188 32.13 10.00 -5.38
C LYS A 188 33.21 10.43 -4.35
N GLN A 189 34.49 10.15 -4.59
CA GLN A 189 35.57 10.44 -3.65
C GLN A 189 36.66 11.40 -4.16
N VAL A 190 36.61 11.83 -5.43
CA VAL A 190 37.80 12.50 -6.01
C VAL A 190 37.49 13.86 -6.63
N TYR A 191 36.30 14.11 -7.21
CA TYR A 191 36.12 15.31 -8.06
C TYR A 191 34.72 15.95 -8.07
N CYS A 192 33.78 15.52 -7.24
CA CYS A 192 32.44 16.10 -7.32
C CYS A 192 32.41 17.46 -6.63
N GLY A 193 32.53 18.53 -7.42
CA GLY A 193 32.60 19.90 -6.92
C GLY A 193 33.60 20.80 -7.64
N ASP A 194 34.38 20.30 -8.59
CA ASP A 194 35.10 21.19 -9.49
C ASP A 194 34.14 21.64 -10.60
N VAL A 195 33.98 22.96 -10.79
CA VAL A 195 33.09 23.58 -11.79
C VAL A 195 33.38 23.07 -13.20
N PHE A 196 34.60 22.57 -13.45
CA PHE A 196 35.04 22.00 -14.72
C PHE A 196 34.74 20.50 -14.92
N SER A 197 34.27 19.81 -13.88
CA SER A 197 34.03 18.37 -13.92
C SER A 197 32.55 18.08 -14.24
N LEU A 198 32.27 17.62 -15.46
CA LEU A 198 30.93 17.19 -15.94
C LEU A 198 30.49 15.85 -15.32
N ILE A 199 30.77 15.62 -14.03
CA ILE A 199 30.72 14.31 -13.36
C ILE A 199 29.53 14.22 -12.40
N TYR A 200 28.38 14.68 -12.85
CA TYR A 200 27.13 14.70 -12.10
C TYR A 200 26.00 14.08 -12.91
N GLN A 201 24.92 13.72 -12.24
CA GLN A 201 23.73 13.17 -12.88
C GLN A 201 22.92 14.30 -13.53
N TYR A 202 22.71 14.23 -14.84
CA TYR A 202 21.88 15.19 -15.58
C TYR A 202 20.38 14.90 -15.48
N LYS A 203 20.03 13.74 -14.93
CA LYS A 203 18.64 13.31 -14.81
C LYS A 203 18.05 13.87 -13.51
N GLY A 204 16.93 14.57 -13.61
CA GLY A 204 16.15 15.01 -12.45
C GLY A 204 15.49 13.85 -11.71
N CYS A 205 15.27 14.02 -10.41
CA CYS A 205 14.62 13.01 -9.58
C CYS A 205 13.09 12.93 -9.78
N SER A 206 12.47 13.96 -10.34
CA SER A 206 11.01 14.09 -10.45
C SER A 206 10.35 12.93 -11.20
N GLU A 207 10.94 12.52 -12.33
CA GLU A 207 10.38 11.46 -13.17
C GLU A 207 10.44 10.09 -12.49
N GLU A 208 11.59 9.73 -11.91
CA GLU A 208 11.75 8.45 -11.21
C GLU A 208 10.90 8.37 -9.97
N LEU A 209 10.89 9.44 -9.18
CA LEU A 209 10.10 9.52 -7.97
C LEU A 209 8.58 9.47 -8.27
N TYR A 210 8.17 10.08 -9.38
CA TYR A 210 6.81 9.94 -9.90
C TYR A 210 6.50 8.52 -10.34
N ASN A 211 7.37 7.87 -11.10
CA ASN A 211 7.16 6.50 -11.56
C ASN A 211 7.10 5.50 -10.41
N ASP A 212 7.96 5.67 -9.41
CA ASP A 212 7.99 4.85 -8.21
C ASP A 212 6.69 4.91 -7.42
N VAL A 213 6.21 6.13 -7.14
CA VAL A 213 4.96 6.30 -6.39
C VAL A 213 3.75 5.91 -7.21
N LYS A 214 3.75 6.20 -8.52
CA LYS A 214 2.71 5.79 -9.46
C LYS A 214 2.55 4.28 -9.51
N THR A 215 3.65 3.53 -9.51
CA THR A 215 3.63 2.07 -9.54
C THR A 215 2.99 1.50 -8.27
N VAL A 216 3.45 1.99 -7.10
CA VAL A 216 2.89 1.59 -5.81
C VAL A 216 1.41 1.95 -5.69
N THR A 217 1.05 3.18 -6.05
CA THR A 217 -0.34 3.67 -5.94
C THR A 217 -1.29 2.94 -6.87
N ARG A 218 -0.86 2.60 -8.09
CA ARG A 218 -1.64 1.75 -9.01
C ARG A 218 -1.84 0.34 -8.48
N ALA A 219 -0.79 -0.25 -7.90
CA ALA A 219 -0.91 -1.56 -7.26
C ALA A 219 -1.92 -1.52 -6.11
N LEU A 220 -1.89 -0.49 -5.26
CA LEU A 220 -2.84 -0.29 -4.16
C LEU A 220 -4.28 -0.12 -4.64
N ILE A 221 -4.51 0.69 -5.68
CA ILE A 221 -5.84 0.87 -6.28
C ILE A 221 -6.34 -0.47 -6.84
N GLY A 222 -5.50 -1.18 -7.58
CA GLY A 222 -5.83 -2.46 -8.20
C GLY A 222 -6.17 -3.54 -7.17
N THR A 223 -5.34 -3.71 -6.14
CA THR A 223 -5.57 -4.71 -5.08
C THR A 223 -6.78 -4.36 -4.22
N SER A 224 -6.99 -3.08 -3.89
CA SER A 224 -8.16 -2.62 -3.12
C SER A 224 -9.46 -2.81 -3.90
N ALA A 225 -9.47 -2.47 -5.20
CA ALA A 225 -10.64 -2.67 -6.06
C ALA A 225 -10.99 -4.15 -6.24
N ALA A 226 -9.98 -4.99 -6.52
CA ALA A 226 -10.18 -6.44 -6.62
C ALA A 226 -10.67 -7.04 -5.29
N GLY A 227 -10.07 -6.62 -4.17
CA GLY A 227 -10.50 -7.00 -2.84
C GLY A 227 -11.95 -6.61 -2.55
N ALA A 228 -12.36 -5.37 -2.90
CA ALA A 228 -13.73 -4.90 -2.68
C ALA A 228 -14.75 -5.70 -3.49
N ILE A 229 -14.45 -6.03 -4.76
CA ILE A 229 -15.30 -6.89 -5.59
C ILE A 229 -15.44 -8.28 -4.96
N ILE A 230 -14.34 -8.86 -4.49
CA ILE A 230 -14.35 -10.16 -3.83
C ILE A 230 -15.20 -10.11 -2.56
N VAL A 231 -15.02 -9.08 -1.72
CA VAL A 231 -15.83 -8.85 -0.51
C VAL A 231 -17.32 -8.77 -0.83
N LEU A 232 -17.69 -8.01 -1.86
CA LEU A 232 -19.07 -7.87 -2.33
C LEU A 232 -19.66 -9.20 -2.81
N LEU A 233 -18.91 -9.98 -3.59
CA LEU A 233 -19.34 -11.30 -4.05
C LEU A 233 -19.55 -12.26 -2.86
N GLY A 234 -18.64 -12.24 -1.88
CA GLY A 234 -18.80 -13.02 -0.65
C GLY A 234 -20.04 -12.65 0.13
N TRP A 235 -20.32 -11.35 0.23
CA TRP A 235 -21.52 -10.83 0.90
C TRP A 235 -22.81 -11.28 0.19
N PHE A 236 -22.85 -11.20 -1.14
CA PHE A 236 -23.98 -11.68 -1.93
C PHE A 236 -24.19 -13.19 -1.79
N LEU A 237 -23.10 -13.97 -1.85
CA LEU A 237 -23.12 -15.41 -1.65
C LEU A 237 -23.63 -15.78 -0.26
N LEU A 238 -23.18 -15.09 0.79
CA LEU A 238 -23.70 -15.28 2.15
C LEU A 238 -25.21 -15.06 2.20
N ILE A 239 -25.70 -13.94 1.70
CA ILE A 239 -27.14 -13.61 1.69
C ILE A 239 -27.93 -14.67 0.91
N ALA A 240 -27.46 -15.08 -0.27
CA ALA A 240 -28.09 -16.11 -1.08
C ALA A 240 -28.14 -17.47 -0.34
N LEU A 241 -27.07 -17.84 0.35
CA LEU A 241 -26.99 -19.06 1.15
C LEU A 241 -27.93 -18.99 2.38
N PHE A 242 -27.99 -17.85 3.07
CA PHE A 242 -28.94 -17.62 4.17
C PHE A 242 -30.39 -17.73 3.70
N ASN A 243 -30.74 -17.12 2.57
CA ASN A 243 -32.09 -17.17 2.00
C ASN A 243 -32.46 -18.59 1.55
N LYS A 244 -31.52 -19.31 0.93
CA LYS A 244 -31.69 -20.74 0.57
C LYS A 244 -31.73 -21.64 1.81
N SER A 245 -31.12 -21.21 2.92
CA SER A 245 -31.25 -21.86 4.22
C SER A 245 -32.69 -21.81 4.72
N LYS A 246 -33.27 -20.59 4.76
CA LYS A 246 -34.65 -20.32 5.22
C LYS A 246 -35.73 -20.96 4.34
N LYS A 247 -35.63 -20.86 3.00
CA LYS A 247 -36.64 -21.38 2.04
C LYS A 247 -36.85 -22.90 2.02
N LYS A 248 -36.11 -23.68 2.82
CA LYS A 248 -36.28 -25.14 2.91
C LYS A 248 -36.76 -25.61 4.28
N ILE A 249 -37.04 -24.68 5.19
CA ILE A 249 -37.57 -24.94 6.54
C ILE A 249 -39.09 -24.74 6.57
N PHE A 250 -39.63 -23.98 5.61
CA PHE A 250 -41.06 -23.93 5.24
C PHE A 250 -41.25 -24.70 3.94
#